data_AF-A0A401FW21-F1
#
_entry.id   AF-A0A401FW21-F1
#
_cell.length_a   1.000
_cell.length_b   1.000
_cell.length_c   1.000
_cell.angle_alpha   90.00
_cell.angle_beta   90.00
_cell.angle_gamma   90.00
#
_symmetry.space_group_name_H-M   'P 1'
#
loop_
_entity.id
_entity.type
_entity.pdbx_description
1 polymer ?
#
loop_
_entity_poly.entity_id
_entity_poly.type
_entity_poly.pdbx_seq_one_letter_code
_entity_poly.pdbx_strand_id
1 'polypeptide(L)'
;MPITTSIGLPNYKKKGLNTLLGLILKKQMNRLVITHKDRLLRFGSELVFALCELQGIEIVIIHKGEQPKFEEELAKDVLEIITVFSARLYGSRSHKNKKLIEDLNRVAANVESS
;
A
#
# COMPACT_ATOMS: atom_id res chain seq x y z
N MET A 1 6.03 -24.70 -4.84
CA MET A 1 5.82 -23.29 -5.23
C MET A 1 5.30 -22.50 -4.03
N PRO A 2 5.94 -21.41 -3.58
CA PRO A 2 5.35 -20.56 -2.55
C PRO A 2 4.39 -19.55 -3.18
N ILE A 3 3.13 -19.61 -2.78
CA ILE A 3 2.09 -18.61 -3.10
C ILE A 3 2.42 -17.37 -2.26
N THR A 4 2.99 -16.33 -2.86
CA THR A 4 3.29 -15.06 -2.18
C THR A 4 2.06 -14.15 -2.28
N THR A 5 1.06 -14.37 -1.42
CA THR A 5 -0.04 -13.42 -1.25
C THR A 5 0.50 -12.23 -0.46
N SER A 6 0.77 -11.13 -1.16
CA SER A 6 1.25 -9.88 -0.55
C SER A 6 0.04 -9.09 -0.03
N ILE A 7 -0.32 -9.32 1.23
CA ILE A 7 -1.27 -8.48 1.97
C ILE A 7 -0.41 -7.56 2.84
N GLY A 8 -0.62 -6.24 2.83
CA GLY A 8 -0.53 -5.51 4.10
C GLY A 8 0.49 -4.39 4.31
N LEU A 9 1.60 -4.32 3.57
CA LEU A 9 2.64 -3.29 3.79
C LEU A 9 3.34 -2.96 2.47
N PRO A 10 4.15 -1.88 2.41
CA PRO A 10 5.11 -1.67 1.33
C PRO A 10 5.90 -2.95 1.08
N ASN A 11 5.48 -3.70 0.07
CA ASN A 11 6.27 -4.80 -0.41
C ASN A 11 7.35 -4.17 -1.28
N TYR A 12 8.45 -3.74 -0.65
CA TYR A 12 9.61 -3.19 -1.35
C TYR A 12 10.26 -4.19 -2.32
N LYS A 13 9.85 -5.47 -2.27
CA LYS A 13 10.25 -6.50 -3.23
C LYS A 13 9.26 -6.66 -4.39
N LYS A 14 8.15 -5.90 -4.43
CA LYS A 14 7.26 -5.89 -5.60
C LYS A 14 8.08 -5.45 -6.81
N LYS A 15 8.05 -6.28 -7.85
CA LYS A 15 8.73 -6.00 -9.12
C LYS A 15 8.39 -4.60 -9.64
N GLY A 16 7.12 -4.20 -9.54
CA GLY A 16 6.66 -2.87 -9.96
C GLY A 16 7.38 -1.70 -9.26
N LEU A 17 7.55 -1.75 -7.94
CA LEU A 17 8.23 -0.67 -7.21
C LEU A 17 9.73 -0.63 -7.52
N ASN A 18 10.40 -1.79 -7.58
CA ASN A 18 11.82 -1.85 -7.93
C ASN A 18 12.08 -1.40 -9.38
N THR A 19 11.17 -1.72 -10.30
CA THR A 19 11.23 -1.20 -11.66
C THR A 19 11.06 0.32 -11.67
N LEU A 20 10.07 0.86 -10.95
CA LEU A 20 9.87 2.30 -10.84
C LEU A 20 11.11 3.01 -10.30
N LEU A 21 11.67 2.55 -9.18
CA LEU A 21 12.89 3.11 -8.60
C LEU A 21 14.07 3.01 -9.56
N GLY A 22 14.21 1.88 -10.26
CA GLY A 22 15.25 1.71 -11.28
C GLY A 22 15.11 2.71 -12.43
N LEU A 23 13.90 2.97 -12.91
CA LEU A 23 13.63 3.96 -13.96
C LEU A 23 13.92 5.39 -13.49
N ILE A 24 13.55 5.72 -12.24
CA ILE A 24 13.84 7.02 -11.61
C ILE A 24 15.36 7.23 -11.53
N LEU A 25 16.09 6.27 -10.95
CA LEU A 25 17.53 6.37 -10.72
C LEU A 25 18.34 6.40 -12.03
N LYS A 26 17.86 5.74 -13.08
CA LYS A 26 18.48 5.77 -14.41
C LYS A 26 18.06 6.97 -15.26
N LYS A 27 17.21 7.87 -14.73
CA LYS A 27 16.61 9.00 -15.47
C LYS A 27 15.93 8.57 -16.78
N GLN A 28 15.27 7.41 -16.75
CA GLN A 28 14.58 6.85 -17.91
C GLN A 28 13.09 7.23 -17.97
N MET A 29 12.68 8.20 -17.16
CA MET A 29 11.34 8.73 -17.15
C MET A 29 11.36 10.23 -16.94
N ASN A 30 10.38 10.91 -17.54
CA ASN A 30 10.21 12.36 -17.43
C ASN A 30 8.95 12.71 -16.64
N ARG A 31 7.99 11.78 -16.55
CA ARG A 31 6.71 11.99 -15.89
C ARG A 31 6.24 10.72 -15.18
N LEU A 32 5.81 10.85 -13.94
CA LEU A 32 5.14 9.83 -13.14
C LEU A 32 3.66 10.19 -13.02
N VAL A 33 2.79 9.37 -13.61
CA VAL A 33 1.34 9.56 -13.52
C VAL A 33 0.75 8.56 -12.52
N ILE A 34 0.08 9.08 -11.49
CA ILE A 34 -0.62 8.28 -10.48
C ILE A 34 -2.08 8.69 -10.41
N THR A 35 -2.96 7.75 -10.03
CA THR A 35 -4.41 8.05 -9.94
C THR A 35 -4.80 8.61 -8.58
N HIS A 36 -4.15 8.15 -7.52
CA HIS A 36 -4.38 8.62 -6.15
C HIS A 36 -3.05 8.53 -5.42
N LYS A 37 -2.80 9.47 -4.50
CA LYS A 37 -1.53 9.55 -3.75
C LYS A 37 -1.25 8.24 -3.00
N ASP A 38 -2.29 7.68 -2.40
CA ASP A 38 -2.23 6.54 -1.48
C ASP A 38 -2.11 5.17 -2.18
N ARG A 39 -2.30 5.14 -3.51
CA ARG A 39 -2.16 3.92 -4.31
C ARG A 39 -0.71 3.59 -4.68
N LEU A 40 0.20 4.56 -4.61
CA LEU A 40 1.61 4.30 -4.92
C LEU A 40 2.23 3.45 -3.81
N LEU A 41 2.13 3.96 -2.59
CA LEU A 41 2.65 3.39 -1.35
C LEU A 41 1.83 4.02 -0.23
N ARG A 42 1.24 3.20 0.65
CA ARG A 42 0.54 3.71 1.84
C ARG A 42 1.47 4.40 2.85
N PHE A 43 2.72 3.94 2.89
CA PHE A 43 3.78 4.60 3.64
C PHE A 43 5.02 4.70 2.74
N GLY A 44 5.65 5.88 2.71
CA GLY A 44 6.88 6.12 1.96
C GLY A 44 6.68 6.62 0.52
N SER A 45 5.46 6.98 0.13
CA SER A 45 5.19 7.68 -1.14
C SER A 45 5.97 8.99 -1.26
N GLU A 46 6.07 9.72 -0.15
CA GLU A 46 6.80 10.99 -0.04
C GLU A 46 8.28 10.84 -0.41
N LEU A 47 8.89 9.71 -0.04
CA LEU A 47 10.28 9.42 -0.40
C LEU A 47 10.43 9.20 -1.91
N VAL A 48 9.47 8.53 -2.54
CA VAL A 48 9.46 8.33 -3.99
C VAL A 48 9.25 9.66 -4.71
N PHE A 49 8.36 10.52 -4.21
CA PHE A 49 8.12 11.84 -4.78
C PHE A 49 9.34 12.75 -4.64
N ALA A 50 10.00 12.76 -3.48
CA ALA A 50 11.25 13.50 -3.29
C ALA A 50 12.34 13.03 -4.26
N LEU A 51 12.45 11.72 -4.52
CA LEU A 51 13.37 11.19 -5.53
C LEU A 51 12.99 11.66 -6.93
N CYS A 52 11.71 11.68 -7.28
CA CYS A 52 11.25 12.20 -8.57
C CYS A 52 11.61 13.69 -8.73
N GLU A 53 11.36 14.52 -7.73
CA GLU A 53 11.71 15.95 -7.74
C GLU A 53 13.22 16.16 -7.92
N LEU A 54 14.06 15.43 -7.18
CA LEU A 54 15.52 15.49 -7.31
C LEU A 54 16.02 15.08 -8.71
N GLN A 55 15.28 14.21 -9.40
CA GLN A 55 15.61 13.78 -10.76
C GLN A 55 14.93 14.63 -11.85
N GLY A 56 14.14 15.64 -11.47
CA GLY A 56 13.39 16.48 -12.41
C GLY A 56 12.23 15.77 -13.10
N ILE A 57 11.65 14.76 -12.45
CA ILE A 57 10.51 13.99 -12.96
C ILE A 57 9.22 14.67 -12.51
N GLU A 58 8.37 15.02 -13.47
CA GLU A 58 7.07 15.63 -13.20
C GLU A 58 6.10 14.60 -12.61
N ILE A 59 5.42 14.94 -11.51
CA ILE A 59 4.43 14.07 -10.89
C ILE A 59 3.04 14.60 -11.22
N VAL A 60 2.20 13.77 -11.83
CA VAL A 60 0.83 14.10 -12.19
C VAL A 60 -0.13 13.17 -11.45
N ILE A 61 -1.03 13.75 -10.66
CA ILE A 61 -2.05 13.02 -9.89
C ILE A 61 -3.41 13.19 -10.57
N ILE A 62 -3.94 12.10 -11.13
CA ILE A 62 -5.23 12.07 -11.83
C ILE A 62 -6.29 11.47 -10.91
N HIS A 63 -6.99 12.31 -10.16
CA HIS A 63 -8.12 11.87 -9.34
C HIS A 63 -9.18 11.18 -10.19
N LYS A 64 -9.35 9.87 -10.01
CA LYS A 64 -10.33 9.07 -10.75
C LYS A 64 -11.26 8.31 -9.79
N GLY A 65 -12.51 8.77 -9.70
CA GLY A 65 -13.57 8.20 -8.86
C GLY A 65 -13.89 9.02 -7.60
N GLU A 66 -14.95 8.63 -6.88
CA GLU A 66 -15.22 9.14 -5.54
C GLU A 66 -14.08 8.79 -4.60
N GLN A 67 -13.69 9.78 -3.78
CA GLN A 67 -12.72 9.56 -2.72
C GLN A 67 -13.40 8.77 -1.60
N PRO A 68 -12.82 7.64 -1.13
CA PRO A 68 -13.29 7.01 0.09
C PRO A 68 -13.24 8.02 1.23
N LYS A 69 -14.13 7.88 2.22
CA LYS A 69 -14.06 8.71 3.42
C LYS A 69 -12.70 8.50 4.10
N PHE A 70 -12.17 9.56 4.71
CA PHE A 70 -10.91 9.49 5.47
C PHE A 70 -10.91 8.33 6.50
N GLU A 71 -12.05 8.07 7.13
CA GLU A 71 -12.24 6.99 8.10
C GLU A 71 -12.07 5.59 7.46
N GLU A 72 -12.60 5.38 6.25
CA GLU A 72 -12.47 4.13 5.51
C GLU A 72 -11.04 3.88 5.07
N GLU A 73 -10.35 4.93 4.62
CA GLU A 73 -8.94 4.86 4.26
C GLU A 73 -8.09 4.52 5.49
N LEU A 74 -8.31 5.23 6.60
CA LEU A 74 -7.62 4.97 7.87
C LEU A 74 -7.88 3.54 8.40
N ALA A 75 -9.11 3.04 8.27
CA ALA A 75 -9.46 1.68 8.69
C ALA A 75 -8.75 0.62 7.85
N LYS A 76 -8.80 0.74 6.50
CA LYS A 76 -8.02 -0.10 5.58
C LYS A 76 -6.54 -0.05 5.94
N ASP A 77 -6.10 1.13 6.33
CA ASP A 77 -4.73 1.38 6.61
C ASP A 77 -4.20 0.59 7.82
N VAL A 78 -4.96 0.67 8.91
CA VAL A 78 -4.67 -0.04 10.16
C VAL A 78 -4.80 -1.55 9.98
N LEU A 79 -5.82 -2.02 9.25
CA LEU A 79 -6.04 -3.45 8.99
C LEU A 79 -4.84 -4.09 8.30
N GLU A 80 -4.31 -3.45 7.28
CA GLU A 80 -3.16 -3.95 6.53
C GLU A 80 -1.90 -4.03 7.43
N ILE A 81 -1.66 -3.01 8.27
CA ILE A 81 -0.56 -3.00 9.26
C ILE A 81 -0.69 -4.21 10.18
N ILE A 82 -1.84 -4.36 10.82
CA ILE A 82 -2.09 -5.45 11.76
C ILE A 82 -1.91 -6.80 11.06
N THR A 83 -2.37 -6.92 9.80
CA THR A 83 -2.24 -8.15 9.01
C THR A 83 -0.80 -8.59 8.80
N VAL A 84 0.12 -7.65 8.55
CA VAL A 84 1.54 -8.03 8.39
C VAL A 84 2.17 -8.37 9.72
N PHE A 85 1.87 -7.61 10.77
CA PHE A 85 2.39 -7.92 12.10
C PHE A 85 1.89 -9.27 12.61
N SER A 86 0.61 -9.57 12.44
CA SER A 86 0.02 -10.85 12.86
C SER A 86 0.58 -12.03 12.07
N ALA A 87 0.78 -11.88 10.75
CA ALA A 87 1.42 -12.90 9.92
C ALA A 87 2.89 -13.15 10.33
N ARG A 88 3.61 -12.11 10.78
CA ARG A 88 4.98 -12.25 11.30
C ARG A 88 5.03 -12.85 12.70
N LEU A 89 4.11 -12.46 13.58
CA LEU A 89 4.06 -12.92 14.97
C LEU A 89 3.58 -14.37 15.09
N TYR A 90 2.52 -14.73 14.37
CA TYR A 90 1.88 -16.03 14.49
C TYR A 90 2.20 -16.98 13.33
N GLY A 91 2.77 -16.47 12.23
CA GLY A 91 2.88 -17.19 10.97
C GLY A 91 1.63 -17.01 10.10
N SER A 92 1.83 -16.77 8.80
CA SER A 92 0.75 -16.44 7.85
C SER A 92 -0.36 -17.49 7.77
N ARG A 93 -0.05 -18.76 8.06
CA ARG A 93 -0.99 -19.89 8.01
C ARG A 93 -1.57 -20.29 9.38
N SER A 94 -1.15 -19.64 10.46
CA SER A 94 -1.59 -20.01 11.80
C SER A 94 -3.07 -19.74 12.01
N HIS A 95 -3.74 -20.63 12.75
CA HIS A 95 -5.14 -20.45 13.15
C HIS A 95 -5.33 -19.16 13.96
N LYS A 96 -4.34 -18.77 14.78
CA LYS A 96 -4.37 -17.51 15.54
C LYS A 96 -4.37 -16.30 14.62
N ASN A 97 -3.58 -16.34 13.53
CA ASN A 97 -3.56 -15.29 12.53
C ASN A 97 -4.93 -15.17 11.84
N LYS A 98 -5.48 -16.29 11.35
CA LYS A 98 -6.79 -16.31 10.67
C LYS A 98 -7.90 -15.72 11.52
N LYS A 99 -8.01 -16.17 12.77
CA LYS A 99 -9.04 -15.70 13.70
C LYS A 99 -8.93 -14.20 13.97
N LEU A 100 -7.71 -13.70 14.19
CA LEU A 100 -7.49 -12.28 14.44
C LEU A 100 -7.87 -11.41 13.23
N ILE A 101 -7.56 -11.85 12.00
CA ILE A 101 -7.95 -11.12 10.78
C ILE A 101 -9.47 -11.17 10.56
N GLU A 102 -10.12 -12.30 10.82
CA GLU A 102 -11.58 -12.41 10.74
C GLU A 102 -12.27 -11.47 11.74
N ASP A 103 -11.81 -11.45 12.99
CA ASP A 103 -12.34 -10.56 14.04
C ASP A 103 -12.17 -9.08 13.65
N LEU A 104 -11.02 -8.70 13.11
CA LEU A 104 -10.74 -7.33 12.66
C LEU A 104 -11.59 -6.91 11.47
N ASN A 105 -11.74 -7.77 10.47
CA ASN A 105 -12.60 -7.49 9.30
C ASN A 105 -14.05 -7.31 9.71
N ARG A 106 -14.54 -8.08 10.70
CA ARG A 106 -15.88 -7.94 11.24
C ARG A 106 -16.08 -6.59 11.93
N VAL A 107 -15.08 -6.10 12.66
CA VAL A 107 -15.14 -4.76 13.30
C VAL A 107 -15.15 -3.68 12.23
N ALA A 108 -14.30 -3.78 11.20
CA ALA A 108 -14.22 -2.80 10.13
C ALA A 108 -15.52 -2.71 9.29
N ALA A 109 -16.18 -3.83 9.01
CA ALA A 109 -17.45 -3.84 8.27
C ALA A 109 -18.59 -3.09 9.00
N ASN A 110 -18.53 -3.00 10.32
CA ASN A 110 -19.53 -2.24 11.10
C ASN A 110 -19.32 -0.71 10.97
N VAL A 111 -18.10 -0.26 10.65
CA VAL A 111 -17.77 1.16 10.47
C VAL A 111 -18.29 1.67 9.13
N GLU A 112 -18.33 0.83 8.09
CA GLU A 112 -18.89 1.17 6.78
C GLU A 112 -20.43 1.32 6.79
N SER A 113 -21.09 0.82 7.84
CA SER A 113 -22.55 0.78 7.98
C SER A 113 -23.15 1.87 8.89
N SER A 114 -22.31 2.78 9.42
CA SER A 114 -22.71 3.83 10.37
C SER A 114 -22.57 5.24 9.79
#